data_AF-A0A2D6KWY8-F1
#
_entry.id   AF-A0A2D6KWY8-F1
#
_cell.length_a   1.000
_cell.length_b   1.000
_cell.length_c   1.000
_cell.angle_alpha   90.00
_cell.angle_beta   90.00
_cell.angle_gamma   90.00
#
_symmetry.space_group_name_H-M   'P 1'
#
loop_
_entity.id
_entity.type
_entity.pdbx_description
1 polymer ?
#
loop_
_entity_poly.entity_id
_entity_poly.type
_entity_poly.pdbx_seq_one_letter_code
_entity_poly.pdbx_strand_id
1 'polypeptide(L)'
;MIVIKANTDFGFRLEAFLEGEPSPVGVYNVPFDKSGDITHGTIESKLPHHGIPRGLICRVAKEIQQTSEQEHREITDKVSLVTKRSYHLSHIFEELGYRKTTYSDFLVLSRTYRPSHPN
;
A
#
# COMPACT_ATOMS: atom_id res chain seq x y z
N MET A 1 14.75 2.49 15.77
CA MET A 1 13.33 2.10 15.55
C MET A 1 12.84 2.61 14.18
N ILE A 2 11.84 1.99 13.55
CA ILE A 2 11.19 2.55 12.34
C ILE A 2 9.88 3.20 12.76
N VAL A 3 9.68 4.47 12.41
CA VAL A 3 8.44 5.21 12.65
C VAL A 3 7.74 5.46 11.32
N ILE A 4 6.44 5.16 11.24
CA ILE A 4 5.63 5.40 10.03
C ILE A 4 4.64 6.52 10.31
N LYS A 5 4.64 7.57 9.48
CA LYS A 5 3.67 8.68 9.52
C LYS A 5 2.75 8.62 8.31
N ALA A 6 1.49 9.00 8.47
CA ALA A 6 0.47 8.98 7.42
C ALA A 6 -0.05 10.40 7.12
N ASN A 7 -0.30 10.68 5.84
CA ASN A 7 -1.11 11.80 5.35
C ASN A 7 -2.19 11.23 4.42
N THR A 8 -3.45 11.60 4.63
CA THR A 8 -4.62 10.94 4.04
C THR A 8 -5.53 11.85 3.20
N ASP A 9 -5.16 13.11 2.96
CA ASP A 9 -6.08 14.11 2.37
C ASP A 9 -6.45 13.86 0.90
N PHE A 10 -5.65 13.07 0.17
CA PHE A 10 -5.84 12.75 -1.26
C PHE A 10 -5.49 11.29 -1.61
N GLY A 11 -5.68 10.38 -0.64
CA GLY A 11 -5.12 9.03 -0.64
C GLY A 11 -4.08 8.85 0.45
N PHE A 12 -3.47 7.67 0.55
CA PHE A 12 -2.53 7.36 1.63
C PHE A 12 -1.09 7.65 1.20
N ARG A 13 -0.44 8.61 1.87
CA ARG A 13 1.00 8.78 1.80
C ARG A 13 1.62 8.41 3.14
N LEU A 14 2.30 7.27 3.15
CA LEU A 14 3.02 6.79 4.33
C LEU A 14 4.51 7.01 4.15
N GLU A 15 5.14 7.56 5.18
CA GLU A 15 6.57 7.81 5.22
C GLU A 15 7.20 7.02 6.37
N ALA A 16 8.22 6.22 6.06
CA ALA A 16 9.02 5.51 7.04
C ALA A 16 10.31 6.28 7.34
N PHE A 17 10.58 6.49 8.63
CA PHE A 17 11.76 7.17 9.14
C PHE A 17 12.60 6.20 9.98
N LEU A 18 13.92 6.33 9.88
CA LEU A 18 14.80 5.83 10.92
C LEU A 18 14.80 6.85 12.06
N GLU A 19 14.81 6.35 13.29
CA GLU A 19 14.90 7.18 14.48
C GLU A 19 16.13 8.11 14.42
N GLY A 20 15.91 9.41 14.63
CA GLY A 20 16.95 10.44 14.53
C GLY A 20 17.18 11.00 13.12
N GLU A 21 16.61 10.38 12.08
CA GLU A 21 16.76 10.86 10.70
C GLU A 21 15.65 11.85 10.32
N PRO A 22 15.99 13.02 9.76
CA PRO A 22 15.00 14.01 9.34
C PRO A 22 14.30 13.64 8.02
N SER A 23 14.93 12.77 7.22
CA SER A 23 14.44 12.40 5.89
C SER A 23 13.83 10.99 5.87
N PRO A 24 12.77 10.77 5.09
CA PRO A 24 12.21 9.44 4.94
C PRO A 24 13.20 8.50 4.23
N VAL A 25 13.24 7.28 4.73
CA VAL A 25 14.00 6.14 4.17
C VAL A 25 13.11 5.21 3.34
N GLY A 26 11.79 5.38 3.42
CA GLY A 26 10.84 4.81 2.48
C GLY A 26 9.55 5.61 2.44
N VAL A 27 8.89 5.59 1.29
CA VAL A 27 7.62 6.27 1.05
C VAL A 27 6.70 5.33 0.30
N TYR A 28 5.45 5.25 0.71
CA TYR A 28 4.40 4.59 -0.07
C TYR A 28 3.27 5.58 -0.29
N ASN A 29 3.08 5.99 -1.54
CA ASN A 29 1.99 6.86 -1.96
C ASN A 29 0.89 6.03 -2.64
N VAL A 30 -0.37 6.22 -2.26
CA VAL A 30 -1.53 5.46 -2.71
C VAL A 30 -2.67 6.44 -3.00
N PRO A 31 -2.69 7.05 -4.18
CA PRO A 31 -3.65 8.09 -4.51
C PRO A 31 -5.05 7.52 -4.77
N PHE A 32 -6.07 8.25 -4.30
CA PHE A 32 -7.45 8.00 -4.68
C PHE A 32 -7.81 8.72 -5.99
N ASP A 33 -8.71 8.15 -6.78
CA ASP A 33 -9.39 8.86 -7.85
C ASP A 33 -10.60 9.66 -7.33
N LYS A 34 -11.32 10.31 -8.26
CA LYS A 34 -12.51 11.12 -7.94
C LYS A 34 -13.69 10.31 -7.41
N SER A 35 -13.70 8.99 -7.65
CA SER A 35 -14.68 8.04 -7.10
C SER A 35 -14.26 7.54 -5.71
N GLY A 36 -13.06 7.91 -5.26
CA GLY A 36 -12.46 7.45 -4.01
C GLY A 36 -11.89 6.04 -4.09
N ASP A 37 -11.69 5.50 -5.30
CA ASP A 37 -11.01 4.22 -5.52
C ASP A 37 -9.50 4.42 -5.62
N ILE A 38 -8.74 3.39 -5.23
CA ILE A 38 -7.27 3.45 -5.31
C ILE A 38 -6.83 3.22 -6.76
N THR A 39 -5.94 4.08 -7.23
CA THR A 39 -5.38 3.99 -8.58
C THR A 39 -4.06 3.22 -8.60
N HIS A 40 -2.94 3.91 -8.73
CA HIS A 40 -1.61 3.31 -8.82
C HIS A 40 -0.73 3.79 -7.68
N GLY A 41 -0.49 2.89 -6.72
CA GLY A 41 0.42 3.18 -5.62
C GLY A 41 1.90 3.10 -6.04
N THR A 42 2.73 4.00 -5.54
CA THR A 42 4.18 3.98 -5.73
C THR A 42 4.90 3.77 -4.40
N ILE A 43 5.80 2.78 -4.35
CA ILE A 43 6.64 2.52 -3.18
C ILE A 43 8.10 2.75 -3.51
N GLU A 44 8.73 3.57 -2.69
CA GLU A 44 10.16 3.89 -2.75
C GLU A 44 10.80 3.50 -1.43
N SER A 45 11.97 2.87 -1.49
CA SER A 45 12.77 2.58 -0.31
C SER A 45 14.24 2.72 -0.62
N LYS A 46 14.94 3.51 0.21
CA LYS A 46 16.40 3.66 0.15
C LYS A 46 17.12 2.44 0.76
N LEU A 47 16.40 1.60 1.53
CA LEU A 47 16.94 0.49 2.30
C LEU A 47 16.09 -0.78 2.10
N PRO A 48 16.26 -1.49 0.97
CA PRO A 48 15.40 -2.61 0.58
C PRO A 48 15.46 -3.83 1.52
N HIS A 49 16.52 -4.00 2.30
CA HIS A 49 16.72 -5.18 3.18
C HIS A 49 16.28 -4.99 4.63
N HIS A 50 15.73 -3.82 4.99
CA HIS A 50 15.42 -3.48 6.39
C HIS A 50 13.94 -3.67 6.78
N GLY A 51 13.17 -4.43 5.99
CA GLY A 51 11.74 -4.64 6.25
C GLY A 51 10.86 -3.39 6.08
N ILE A 52 11.43 -2.28 5.60
CA ILE A 52 10.73 -1.01 5.35
C ILE A 52 9.60 -1.19 4.33
N PRO A 53 9.80 -1.84 3.17
CA PRO A 53 8.69 -2.10 2.25
C PRO A 53 7.56 -2.86 2.92
N ARG A 54 7.88 -3.89 3.73
CA ARG A 54 6.88 -4.66 4.47
C ARG A 54 6.10 -3.79 5.45
N GLY A 55 6.79 -2.98 6.25
CA GLY A 55 6.15 -2.07 7.21
C GLY A 55 5.19 -1.09 6.54
N LEU A 56 5.63 -0.48 5.44
CA LEU A 56 4.81 0.45 4.65
C LEU A 56 3.59 -0.25 4.04
N ILE A 57 3.78 -1.40 3.37
CA ILE A 57 2.71 -2.16 2.73
C ILE A 57 1.68 -2.62 3.77
N CYS A 58 2.12 -3.19 4.89
CA CYS A 58 1.22 -3.63 5.96
C CYS A 58 0.46 -2.45 6.58
N ARG A 59 1.09 -1.27 6.70
CA ARG A 59 0.41 -0.09 7.24
C ARG A 59 -0.61 0.46 6.24
N VAL A 60 -0.30 0.55 4.94
CA VAL A 60 -1.28 0.92 3.89
C VAL A 60 -2.51 0.02 3.98
N ALA A 61 -2.31 -1.29 4.00
CA ALA A 61 -3.42 -2.24 4.03
C ALA A 61 -4.35 -2.04 5.26
N LYS A 62 -3.79 -1.63 6.40
CA LYS A 62 -4.58 -1.29 7.60
C LYS A 62 -5.37 -0.01 7.42
N GLU A 63 -4.75 1.04 6.88
CA GLU A 63 -5.43 2.32 6.63
C GLU A 63 -6.60 2.13 5.64
N ILE A 64 -6.40 1.38 4.56
CA ILE A 64 -7.47 1.09 3.59
C ILE A 64 -8.65 0.34 4.25
N GLN A 65 -8.36 -0.67 5.08
CA GLN A 65 -9.39 -1.39 5.83
C GLN A 65 -10.17 -0.45 6.76
N GLN A 66 -9.47 0.43 7.49
CA GLN A 66 -10.10 1.39 8.39
C GLN A 66 -10.97 2.40 7.63
N THR A 67 -10.52 2.91 6.49
CA THR A 67 -11.32 3.80 5.64
C THR A 67 -12.55 3.09 5.10
N SER A 68 -12.42 1.83 4.65
CA SER A 68 -13.55 1.02 4.20
C SER A 68 -14.60 0.84 5.30
N GLU A 69 -14.17 0.64 6.55
CA GLU A 69 -15.05 0.54 7.72
C GLU A 69 -15.73 1.87 8.06
N GLN A 70 -14.98 2.98 8.07
CA GLN A 70 -15.50 4.31 8.41
C GLN A 70 -16.49 4.84 7.38
N GLU A 71 -16.21 4.62 6.09
CA GLU A 71 -17.05 5.08 5.00
C GLU A 71 -18.14 4.06 4.64
N HIS A 72 -18.19 2.91 5.33
CA HIS A 72 -19.12 1.80 5.08
C HIS A 72 -19.20 1.39 3.61
N ARG A 73 -18.07 1.44 2.90
CA ARG A 73 -18.00 1.12 1.47
C ARG A 73 -16.88 0.15 1.16
N GLU A 74 -17.09 -0.63 0.10
CA GLU A 74 -16.02 -1.47 -0.45
C GLU A 74 -14.96 -0.58 -1.10
N ILE A 75 -13.68 -0.89 -0.86
CA ILE A 75 -12.55 -0.23 -1.51
C ILE A 75 -11.71 -1.32 -2.17
N THR A 76 -11.48 -1.19 -3.47
CA THR A 76 -10.59 -2.11 -4.19
C THR A 76 -9.23 -1.47 -4.37
N ASP A 77 -8.21 -2.10 -3.81
CA ASP A 77 -6.81 -1.73 -4.04
C ASP A 77 -6.22 -2.57 -5.18
N LYS A 78 -5.53 -1.90 -6.10
CA LYS A 78 -4.81 -2.49 -7.22
C LYS A 78 -3.37 -2.00 -7.21
N VAL A 79 -2.44 -2.94 -7.16
CA VAL A 79 -1.01 -2.66 -7.13
C VAL A 79 -0.36 -3.27 -8.36
N SER A 80 0.25 -2.42 -9.18
CA SER A 80 1.02 -2.82 -10.34
C SER A 80 2.51 -2.81 -10.02
N LEU A 81 3.11 -4.00 -9.95
CA LEU A 81 4.55 -4.15 -9.88
C LEU A 81 5.11 -4.10 -11.31
N VAL A 82 5.58 -2.93 -11.71
CA VAL A 82 5.98 -2.65 -13.11
C VAL A 82 7.43 -3.01 -13.45
N THR A 83 8.25 -3.36 -12.45
CA THR A 83 9.63 -3.79 -12.69
C THR A 83 9.84 -5.21 -12.20
N LYS A 84 10.63 -6.02 -12.92
CA LYS A 84 11.03 -7.36 -12.43
C LYS A 84 11.70 -7.28 -11.05
N ARG A 85 12.40 -6.18 -10.78
CA ARG A 85 12.97 -5.92 -9.45
C ARG A 85 11.91 -5.80 -8.38
N SER A 86 10.73 -5.25 -8.62
CA SER A 86 9.69 -5.14 -7.59
C SER A 86 8.88 -6.43 -7.39
N TYR A 87 9.04 -7.45 -8.24
CA TYR A 87 8.29 -8.72 -8.12
C TYR A 87 8.61 -9.47 -6.83
N HIS A 88 9.81 -9.26 -6.27
CA HIS A 88 10.15 -9.84 -4.96
C HIS A 88 9.22 -9.32 -3.85
N LEU A 89 8.55 -8.17 -4.00
CA LEU A 89 7.59 -7.67 -3.02
C LEU A 89 6.23 -8.37 -3.09
N SER A 90 5.95 -9.13 -4.16
CA SER A 90 4.65 -9.78 -4.36
C SER A 90 4.26 -10.71 -3.21
N HIS A 91 5.22 -11.42 -2.60
CA HIS A 91 4.95 -12.29 -1.46
C HIS A 91 4.32 -11.53 -0.28
N ILE A 92 4.72 -10.28 -0.03
CA ILE A 92 4.18 -9.45 1.06
C ILE A 92 2.70 -9.14 0.80
N PHE A 93 2.36 -8.83 -0.47
CA PHE A 93 0.97 -8.59 -0.85
C PHE A 93 0.13 -9.88 -0.78
N GLU A 94 0.69 -11.01 -1.18
CA GLU A 94 0.02 -12.32 -1.06
C GLU A 94 -0.24 -12.71 0.41
N GLU A 95 0.71 -12.47 1.33
CA GLU A 95 0.51 -12.64 2.78
C GLU A 95 -0.68 -11.81 3.30
N LEU A 96 -0.92 -10.66 2.68
CA LEU A 96 -2.06 -9.77 2.99
C LEU A 96 -3.33 -10.14 2.21
N GLY A 97 -3.35 -11.27 1.49
CA GLY A 97 -4.53 -11.74 0.78
C GLY A 97 -4.78 -11.07 -0.58
N TYR A 98 -3.81 -10.34 -1.13
CA TYR A 98 -3.90 -9.86 -2.51
C TYR A 98 -3.81 -11.05 -3.47
N ARG A 99 -4.62 -11.01 -4.52
CA ARG A 99 -4.61 -12.02 -5.58
C ARG A 99 -3.87 -11.49 -6.79
N LYS A 100 -3.01 -12.32 -7.36
CA LYS A 100 -2.29 -12.02 -8.60
C LYS A 100 -3.26 -12.07 -9.78
N THR A 101 -3.23 -11.02 -10.59
CA THR A 101 -3.83 -10.98 -11.92
C THR A 101 -2.69 -10.67 -12.88
N THR A 102 -2.23 -11.67 -13.63
CA THR A 102 -1.05 -11.52 -14.48
C THR A 102 -1.46 -10.89 -15.81
N TYR A 103 -0.83 -9.78 -16.17
CA TYR A 103 -0.83 -9.24 -17.52
C TYR A 103 0.54 -9.52 -18.16
N SER A 104 0.61 -9.55 -19.49
CA SER A 104 1.80 -9.96 -20.26
C SER A 104 3.09 -9.24 -19.87
N ASP A 105 3.00 -8.00 -19.37
CA ASP A 105 4.15 -7.10 -19.24
C ASP A 105 4.44 -6.65 -17.79
N PHE A 106 3.52 -6.87 -16.84
CA PHE A 106 3.66 -6.48 -15.44
C PHE A 106 2.78 -7.34 -14.52
N LEU A 107 3.18 -7.44 -13.25
CA LEU A 107 2.43 -8.17 -12.24
C LEU A 107 1.43 -7.24 -11.55
N VAL A 108 0.13 -7.49 -11.71
CA VAL A 108 -0.91 -6.79 -10.96
C VAL A 108 -1.38 -7.66 -9.80
N LEU A 109 -1.55 -7.04 -8.63
CA LEU A 109 -2.08 -7.63 -7.42
C LEU A 109 -3.30 -6.82 -7.00
N SER A 110 -4.38 -7.47 -6.60
CA SER A 110 -5.58 -6.76 -6.14
C SER A 110 -6.19 -7.38 -4.89
N ARG A 111 -6.73 -6.52 -4.03
CA ARG A 111 -7.50 -6.91 -2.86
C ARG A 111 -8.69 -5.97 -2.71
N THR A 112 -9.87 -6.54 -2.46
CA THR A 112 -11.06 -5.77 -2.08
C THR A 112 -11.21 -5.80 -0.57
N TYR A 113 -11.26 -4.63 0.03
CA TYR A 113 -11.52 -4.40 1.43
C TYR A 113 -13.03 -4.18 1.59
N ARG A 114 -13.62 -4.89 2.55
CA ARG A 114 -15.05 -4.84 2.82
C ARG A 114 -15.27 -4.35 4.24
N PRO A 115 -16.30 -3.52 4.48
CA PRO A 115 -16.68 -3.19 5.84
C PRO A 115 -17.17 -4.45 6.56
N SER A 116 -16.80 -4.60 7.82
CA SER A 116 -17.23 -5.74 8.66
C SER A 116 -18.75 -5.75 8.90
N HIS A 117 -19.39 -4.58 8.79
CA HIS A 117 -20.83 -4.40 8.85
C HIS A 117 -21.30 -3.57 7.64
N PRO A 118 -21.86 -4.20 6.59
CA PRO A 118 -22.50 -3.47 5.52
C PRO A 118 -23.77 -2.77 6.05
N ASN A 119 -23.98 -1.52 5.64
CA ASN A 119 -25.23 -0.79 5.86
C ASN A 119 -26.40 -1.45 5.13
#